data_AF-A0A1B3WP19-F1
#
_entry.id   AF-A0A1B3WP19-F1
#
_cell.length_a   1.000
_cell.length_b   1.000
_cell.length_c   1.000
_cell.angle_alpha   90.00
_cell.angle_beta   90.00
_cell.angle_gamma   90.00
#
_symmetry.space_group_name_H-M   'P 1'
#
loop_
_entity.id
_entity.type
_entity.pdbx_description
1 polymer ?
#
loop_
_entity_poly.entity_id
_entity_poly.type
_entity_poly.pdbx_seq_one_letter_code
_entity_poly.pdbx_strand_id
1 'polypeptide(L)'
;MKVLKRLLIRAVLAAIVLLLSWFFYKRDEQQQSSPSVRTYDDYVQICANVLDDYTSQLSAYQEGKKMVGGTDWDELTAKIRLEAGINCGYAASRQTSEDLTDQRTKVYDFAYSTAMALETRILALENPELAEILNAASEKFEDQAETNYDSFSDQVKKR
;
A
#
# COMPACT_ATOMS: atom_id res chain seq x y z
N MET A 1 -55.49 -34.50 9.75
CA MET A 1 -54.72 -33.91 8.61
C MET A 1 -54.60 -32.38 8.63
N LYS A 2 -55.64 -31.58 8.92
CA LYS A 2 -55.55 -30.10 8.85
C LYS A 2 -54.60 -29.47 9.89
N VAL A 3 -54.52 -30.03 11.10
CA VAL A 3 -53.65 -29.54 12.18
C VAL A 3 -52.17 -29.82 11.90
N LEU A 4 -51.85 -31.03 11.42
CA LEU A 4 -50.48 -31.42 11.05
C LEU A 4 -49.91 -30.56 9.92
N LYS A 5 -50.72 -30.23 8.90
CA LYS A 5 -50.32 -29.31 7.82
C LYS A 5 -50.01 -27.89 8.34
N ARG A 6 -50.78 -27.39 9.32
CA ARG A 6 -50.53 -26.07 9.94
C ARG A 6 -49.25 -26.04 10.77
N LEU A 7 -48.92 -27.13 11.47
CA LEU A 7 -47.67 -27.26 12.23
C LEU A 7 -46.45 -27.32 11.29
N LEU A 8 -46.54 -28.08 10.19
CA LEU A 8 -45.49 -28.14 9.18
C LEU A 8 -45.22 -26.77 8.53
N ILE A 9 -46.26 -26.01 8.19
CA ILE A 9 -46.09 -24.66 7.62
C ILE A 9 -45.39 -23.72 8.61
N ARG A 10 -45.71 -23.78 9.90
CA ARG A 10 -45.05 -22.96 10.93
C ARG A 10 -43.58 -23.34 11.12
N ALA A 11 -43.26 -24.64 11.10
CA ALA A 11 -41.88 -25.10 11.18
C ALA A 11 -41.05 -24.66 9.96
N VAL A 12 -41.62 -24.73 8.76
CA VAL A 12 -40.96 -24.27 7.53
C VAL A 12 -40.71 -22.77 7.57
N LEU A 13 -41.70 -21.98 8.00
CA LEU A 13 -41.51 -20.52 8.14
C LEU A 13 -40.43 -20.16 9.16
N ALA A 14 -40.40 -20.84 10.31
CA ALA A 14 -39.36 -20.63 11.31
C ALA A 14 -37.97 -20.98 10.76
N ALA A 15 -37.84 -22.08 10.01
CA ALA A 15 -36.59 -22.46 9.37
C ALA A 15 -36.14 -21.44 8.32
N ILE A 16 -37.06 -20.90 7.51
CA ILE A 16 -36.77 -19.83 6.54
C ILE A 16 -36.27 -18.57 7.25
N VAL A 17 -36.92 -18.17 8.35
CA VAL A 17 -36.49 -17.00 9.14
C VAL A 17 -35.10 -17.21 9.72
N LEU A 18 -34.81 -18.38 10.27
CA LEU A 18 -33.47 -18.70 10.81
C LEU A 18 -32.39 -18.71 9.72
N LEU A 19 -32.70 -19.25 8.53
CA LEU A 19 -31.78 -19.23 7.39
C LEU A 19 -31.51 -17.81 6.89
N LEU A 20 -32.55 -16.96 6.81
CA LEU A 20 -32.40 -15.56 6.45
C LEU A 20 -31.58 -14.81 7.51
N SER A 21 -31.89 -14.98 8.80
CA SER A 21 -31.11 -14.38 9.90
C SER A 21 -29.64 -14.79 9.86
N TRP A 22 -29.33 -16.07 9.56
CA TRP A 22 -27.95 -16.53 9.42
C TRP A 22 -27.27 -15.95 8.16
N PHE A 23 -27.99 -15.84 7.05
CA PHE A 23 -27.50 -15.20 5.83
C PHE A 23 -27.18 -13.70 6.05
N PHE A 24 -28.04 -12.97 6.75
CA PHE A 24 -27.80 -11.57 7.10
C PHE A 24 -26.65 -11.40 8.10
N TYR A 25 -26.57 -12.25 9.13
CA TYR A 25 -25.47 -12.24 10.09
C TYR A 25 -24.10 -12.48 9.41
N LYS A 26 -24.03 -13.47 8.52
CA LYS A 26 -22.79 -13.76 7.77
C LYS A 26 -22.41 -12.64 6.80
N ARG A 27 -23.41 -11.94 6.25
CA ARG A 27 -23.18 -10.77 5.39
C ARG A 27 -22.61 -9.60 6.19
N ASP A 28 -23.12 -9.34 7.39
CA ASP A 28 -22.58 -8.30 8.28
C ASP A 28 -21.15 -8.62 8.73
N GLU A 29 -20.83 -9.87 9.09
CA GLU A 29 -19.45 -10.28 9.39
C GLU A 29 -18.50 -10.06 8.19
N GLN A 30 -18.92 -10.39 6.98
CA GLN A 30 -18.10 -10.14 5.78
C GLN A 30 -17.94 -8.63 5.50
N GLN A 31 -18.97 -7.83 5.77
CA GLN A 31 -18.93 -6.38 5.53
C GLN A 31 -18.10 -5.65 6.62
N GLN A 32 -18.02 -6.21 7.82
CA GLN A 32 -17.18 -5.73 8.93
C GLN A 32 -15.72 -6.17 8.83
N SER A 33 -15.42 -7.16 7.98
CA SER A 33 -14.06 -7.56 7.60
C SER A 33 -13.42 -6.66 6.53
N SER A 34 -14.10 -5.58 6.13
CA SER A 34 -13.48 -4.53 5.33
C SER A 34 -12.35 -3.91 6.16
N PRO A 35 -11.08 -3.92 5.68
CA PRO A 35 -10.00 -3.24 6.40
C PRO A 35 -10.44 -1.80 6.66
N SER A 36 -10.21 -1.30 7.87
CA SER A 36 -10.47 0.10 8.23
C SER A 36 -10.06 1.00 7.08
N VAL A 37 -10.96 1.85 6.60
CA VAL A 37 -10.70 2.71 5.43
C VAL A 37 -9.42 3.50 5.71
N ARG A 38 -8.34 3.19 4.98
CA ARG A 38 -7.06 3.90 5.11
C ARG A 38 -7.28 5.39 4.87
N THR A 39 -6.80 6.19 5.80
CA THR A 39 -6.79 7.66 5.71
C THR A 39 -5.70 8.13 4.75
N TYR A 40 -5.72 9.40 4.36
CA TYR A 40 -4.67 9.98 3.53
C TYR A 40 -3.30 9.89 4.21
N ASP A 41 -3.22 10.19 5.51
CA ASP A 41 -1.98 10.15 6.29
C ASP A 41 -1.42 8.73 6.38
N ASP A 42 -2.29 7.70 6.39
CA ASP A 42 -1.84 6.31 6.30
C ASP A 42 -1.10 6.03 4.99
N TYR A 43 -1.58 6.55 3.85
CA TYR A 43 -0.88 6.36 2.57
C TYR A 43 0.44 7.14 2.50
N VAL A 44 0.50 8.33 3.09
CA VAL A 44 1.75 9.09 3.21
C VAL A 44 2.76 8.32 4.06
N GLN A 45 2.33 7.78 5.20
CA GLN A 45 3.20 6.98 6.07
C GLN A 45 3.65 5.68 5.41
N ILE A 46 2.74 4.97 4.71
CA ILE A 46 3.09 3.75 3.99
C ILE A 46 4.08 4.06 2.87
N CYS A 47 3.90 5.16 2.14
CA CYS A 47 4.90 5.60 1.17
C CYS A 47 6.25 5.89 1.84
N ALA A 48 6.27 6.47 3.06
CA ALA A 48 7.54 6.78 3.73
C ALA A 48 8.32 5.52 4.09
N ASN A 49 7.61 4.46 4.45
CA ASN A 49 8.22 3.22 4.91
C ASN A 49 8.62 2.28 3.76
N VAL A 50 8.11 2.49 2.54
CA VAL A 50 8.28 1.54 1.42
C VAL A 50 9.75 1.37 1.01
N LEU A 51 10.58 2.41 1.17
CA LEU A 51 12.02 2.32 0.93
C LEU A 51 12.71 1.36 1.91
N ASP A 52 12.40 1.49 3.20
CA ASP A 52 12.98 0.66 4.26
C ASP A 52 12.48 -0.79 4.14
N ASP A 53 11.19 -0.97 3.87
CA ASP A 53 10.53 -2.28 3.75
C ASP A 53 11.18 -3.15 2.64
N TYR A 54 11.66 -2.52 1.58
CA TYR A 54 12.25 -3.21 0.43
C TYR A 54 13.77 -3.18 0.38
N THR A 55 14.44 -2.31 1.14
CA THR A 55 15.91 -2.25 1.18
C THR A 55 16.52 -3.60 1.59
N SER A 56 15.97 -4.26 2.61
CA SER A 56 16.46 -5.59 3.03
C SER A 56 16.19 -6.69 2.00
N GLN A 57 15.16 -6.55 1.16
CA GLN A 57 14.82 -7.55 0.15
C GLN A 57 15.69 -7.38 -1.10
N LEU A 58 16.00 -6.14 -1.47
CA LEU A 58 16.88 -5.80 -2.58
C LEU A 58 18.36 -6.06 -2.27
N SER A 59 18.79 -5.96 -1.00
CA SER A 59 20.19 -6.19 -0.62
C SER A 59 20.68 -7.61 -0.95
N ALA A 60 19.81 -8.62 -0.86
CA ALA A 60 20.15 -9.98 -1.25
C ALA A 60 20.54 -10.11 -2.74
N TYR A 61 20.00 -9.25 -3.61
CA TYR A 61 20.37 -9.19 -5.04
C TYR A 61 21.64 -8.35 -5.24
N GLN A 62 21.77 -7.23 -4.52
CA GLN A 62 22.97 -6.38 -4.55
C GLN A 62 24.23 -7.16 -4.11
N GLU A 63 24.10 -8.01 -3.10
CA GLU A 63 25.18 -8.86 -2.58
C GLU A 63 25.44 -10.11 -3.45
N GLY A 64 24.67 -10.31 -4.53
CA GLY A 64 24.77 -11.49 -5.40
C GLY A 64 24.29 -12.79 -4.76
N LYS A 65 23.55 -12.74 -3.64
CA LYS A 65 22.96 -13.93 -2.99
C LYS A 65 21.73 -14.45 -3.74
N LYS A 66 21.07 -13.58 -4.51
CA LYS A 66 19.97 -13.93 -5.42
C LYS A 66 20.26 -13.43 -6.84
N MET A 67 19.65 -14.08 -7.82
CA MET A 67 19.83 -13.80 -9.24
C MET A 67 18.71 -12.89 -9.77
N VAL A 68 19.09 -11.84 -10.51
CA VAL A 68 18.16 -10.95 -11.22
C VAL A 68 17.59 -11.66 -12.46
N GLY A 69 16.32 -11.42 -12.78
CA GLY A 69 15.64 -11.96 -13.97
C GLY A 69 15.04 -13.37 -13.84
N GLY A 70 14.94 -13.91 -12.61
CA GLY A 70 14.18 -15.12 -12.30
C GLY A 70 12.80 -14.83 -11.70
N THR A 71 11.99 -15.87 -11.48
CA THR A 71 10.63 -15.73 -10.91
C THR A 71 10.59 -14.94 -9.60
N ASP A 72 11.52 -15.22 -8.66
CA ASP A 72 11.65 -14.48 -7.40
C ASP A 72 11.89 -12.96 -7.62
N TRP A 73 12.66 -12.60 -8.65
CA TRP A 73 12.95 -11.22 -8.99
C TRP A 73 11.73 -10.54 -9.61
N ASP A 74 11.08 -11.21 -10.55
CA ASP A 74 9.91 -10.68 -11.24
C ASP A 74 8.74 -10.46 -10.25
N GLU A 75 8.51 -11.40 -9.34
CA GLU A 75 7.50 -11.27 -8.29
C GLU A 75 7.81 -10.12 -7.33
N LEU A 76 9.07 -10.01 -6.88
CA LEU A 76 9.49 -8.94 -5.98
C LEU A 76 9.34 -7.57 -6.64
N THR A 77 9.86 -7.38 -7.85
CA THR A 77 9.80 -6.09 -8.54
C THR A 77 8.39 -5.70 -8.92
N ALA A 78 7.54 -6.65 -9.33
CA ALA A 78 6.12 -6.40 -9.55
C ALA A 78 5.43 -5.94 -8.26
N LYS A 79 5.74 -6.57 -7.13
CA LYS A 79 5.21 -6.17 -5.82
C LYS A 79 5.68 -4.76 -5.42
N ILE A 80 6.97 -4.47 -5.54
CA ILE A 80 7.53 -3.14 -5.23
C ILE A 80 6.86 -2.08 -6.09
N ARG A 81 6.81 -2.27 -7.41
CA ARG A 81 6.21 -1.32 -8.35
C ARG A 81 4.72 -1.10 -8.08
N LEU A 82 3.99 -2.16 -7.72
CA LEU A 82 2.58 -2.07 -7.35
C LEU A 82 2.38 -1.29 -6.04
N GLU A 83 3.14 -1.61 -4.99
CA GLU A 83 3.00 -0.97 -3.68
C GLU A 83 3.48 0.47 -3.69
N ALA A 84 4.64 0.76 -4.29
CA ALA A 84 5.11 2.12 -4.48
C ALA A 84 4.13 2.91 -5.36
N GLY A 85 3.70 2.33 -6.49
CA GLY A 85 2.75 2.98 -7.41
C GLY A 85 1.40 3.31 -6.76
N ILE A 86 0.82 2.39 -5.99
CA ILE A 86 -0.45 2.64 -5.29
C ILE A 86 -0.24 3.64 -4.14
N ASN A 87 0.70 3.38 -3.24
CA ASN A 87 0.78 4.16 -2.00
C ASN A 87 1.38 5.56 -2.26
N CYS A 88 2.51 5.64 -2.97
CA CYS A 88 3.12 6.93 -3.30
C CYS A 88 2.32 7.67 -4.39
N GLY A 89 1.70 6.96 -5.34
CA GLY A 89 0.79 7.59 -6.30
C GLY A 89 -0.46 8.17 -5.62
N TYR A 90 -1.01 7.51 -4.60
CA TYR A 90 -2.10 8.06 -3.81
C TYR A 90 -1.67 9.30 -3.02
N ALA A 91 -0.52 9.24 -2.34
CA ALA A 91 0.06 10.38 -1.61
C ALA A 91 0.31 11.58 -2.54
N ALA A 92 0.80 11.36 -3.76
CA ALA A 92 1.08 12.41 -4.73
C ALA A 92 -0.18 13.00 -5.41
N SER A 93 -1.27 12.24 -5.51
CA SER A 93 -2.45 12.62 -6.32
C SER A 93 -3.54 13.36 -5.56
N ARG A 94 -3.58 13.25 -4.23
CA ARG A 94 -4.64 13.84 -3.41
C ARG A 94 -4.20 15.17 -2.83
N GLN A 95 -5.17 16.08 -2.71
CA GLN A 95 -4.97 17.28 -1.92
C GLN A 95 -4.88 16.84 -0.46
N THR A 96 -3.83 17.27 0.23
CA THR A 96 -3.78 17.31 1.70
C THR A 96 -5.06 17.99 2.22
N SER A 97 -5.44 17.76 3.50
CA SER A 97 -6.62 18.45 4.08
C SER A 97 -6.61 19.95 3.79
N GLU A 98 -7.79 20.58 3.73
CA GLU A 98 -7.97 21.98 3.28
C GLU A 98 -7.04 23.00 3.96
N ASP A 99 -6.49 22.67 5.14
CA ASP A 99 -5.54 23.49 5.90
C ASP A 99 -4.06 23.39 5.45
N LEU A 100 -3.72 22.54 4.47
CA LEU A 100 -2.32 22.15 4.16
C LEU A 100 -1.90 22.45 2.71
N THR A 101 -2.54 23.40 2.02
CA THR A 101 -2.27 23.70 0.59
C THR A 101 -0.79 23.92 0.25
N ASP A 102 0.00 24.54 1.13
CA ASP A 102 1.44 24.77 0.94
C ASP A 102 2.29 23.50 1.10
N GLN A 103 1.75 22.45 1.72
CA GLN A 103 2.42 21.17 1.93
C GLN A 103 2.23 20.19 0.78
N ARG A 104 1.30 20.47 -0.14
CA ARG A 104 1.00 19.61 -1.30
C ARG A 104 2.24 19.34 -2.14
N THR A 105 3.01 20.37 -2.46
CA THR A 105 4.22 20.22 -3.26
C THR A 105 5.24 19.36 -2.53
N LYS A 106 5.37 19.51 -1.21
CA LYS A 106 6.31 18.70 -0.42
C LYS A 106 5.91 17.24 -0.36
N VAL A 107 4.63 16.94 -0.15
CA VAL A 107 4.16 15.54 -0.14
C VAL A 107 4.26 14.92 -1.54
N TYR A 108 3.97 15.69 -2.59
CA TYR A 108 4.19 15.27 -3.97
C TYR A 108 5.66 14.95 -4.24
N ASP A 109 6.57 15.87 -3.92
CA ASP A 109 8.01 15.72 -4.17
C ASP A 109 8.58 14.55 -3.35
N PHE A 110 8.17 14.41 -2.09
CA PHE A 110 8.50 13.25 -1.25
C PHE A 110 8.05 11.93 -1.89
N ALA A 111 6.77 11.83 -2.27
CA ALA A 111 6.21 10.59 -2.79
C ALA A 111 6.80 10.22 -4.17
N TYR A 112 7.05 11.24 -5.00
CA TYR A 112 7.72 11.10 -6.27
C TYR A 112 9.16 10.59 -6.08
N SER A 113 9.96 11.26 -5.24
CA SER A 113 11.35 10.87 -5.01
C SER A 113 11.45 9.48 -4.40
N THR A 114 10.55 9.11 -3.49
CA THR A 114 10.49 7.75 -2.92
C THR A 114 10.30 6.68 -4.00
N ALA A 115 9.32 6.87 -4.89
CA ALA A 115 9.06 5.93 -5.97
C ALA A 115 10.22 5.85 -6.96
N MET A 116 10.84 7.00 -7.27
CA MET A 116 11.98 7.06 -8.18
C MET A 116 13.23 6.40 -7.59
N ALA A 117 13.48 6.54 -6.29
CA ALA A 117 14.57 5.83 -5.62
C ALA A 117 14.45 4.31 -5.82
N LEU A 118 13.31 3.73 -5.48
CA LEU A 118 13.07 2.30 -5.64
C LEU A 118 13.21 1.82 -7.08
N GLU A 119 12.59 2.51 -8.04
CA GLU A 119 12.68 2.12 -9.45
C GLU A 119 14.13 2.24 -9.95
N THR A 120 14.85 3.28 -9.56
CA THR A 120 16.25 3.45 -9.99
C THR A 120 17.15 2.36 -9.40
N ARG A 121 16.90 1.93 -8.15
CA ARG A 121 17.61 0.81 -7.53
C ARG A 121 17.31 -0.53 -8.21
N ILE A 122 16.07 -0.76 -8.62
CA ILE A 122 15.68 -1.92 -9.44
C ILE A 122 16.41 -1.88 -10.79
N LEU A 123 16.41 -0.74 -11.46
CA LEU A 123 17.11 -0.57 -12.74
C LEU A 123 18.62 -0.78 -12.60
N ALA A 124 19.24 -0.36 -11.49
CA ALA A 124 20.65 -0.59 -11.22
C ALA A 124 20.99 -2.09 -11.14
N LEU A 125 20.08 -2.89 -10.59
CA LEU A 125 20.20 -4.35 -10.51
C LEU A 125 19.95 -5.02 -11.86
N GLU A 126 19.02 -4.51 -12.67
CA GLU A 126 18.72 -5.01 -14.02
C GLU A 126 19.79 -4.66 -15.05
N ASN A 127 20.55 -3.58 -14.82
CA ASN A 127 21.55 -3.04 -15.75
C ASN A 127 22.90 -2.85 -15.03
N PRO A 128 23.67 -3.94 -14.76
CA PRO A 128 24.91 -3.87 -14.00
C PRO A 128 25.96 -2.89 -14.54
N GLU A 129 25.98 -2.66 -15.85
CA GLU A 129 26.87 -1.71 -16.51
C GLU A 129 26.52 -0.24 -16.23
N LEU A 130 25.29 0.03 -15.78
CA LEU A 130 24.80 1.36 -15.38
C LEU A 130 24.62 1.48 -13.86
N ALA A 131 24.94 0.42 -13.10
CA ALA A 131 24.63 0.32 -11.69
C ALA A 131 25.21 1.47 -10.86
N GLU A 132 26.42 1.93 -11.15
CA GLU A 132 27.03 3.06 -10.44
C GLU A 132 26.19 4.35 -10.56
N ILE A 133 25.81 4.71 -11.78
CA ILE A 133 25.06 5.94 -12.06
C ILE A 133 23.63 5.82 -11.52
N LEU A 134 23.01 4.65 -11.66
CA LEU A 134 21.65 4.41 -11.21
C LEU A 134 21.58 4.36 -9.67
N ASN A 135 22.52 3.71 -8.98
CA ASN A 135 22.57 3.76 -7.52
C ASN A 135 22.80 5.18 -7.00
N ALA A 136 23.72 5.95 -7.62
CA ALA A 136 23.92 7.36 -7.23
C ALA A 136 22.67 8.23 -7.46
N ALA A 137 21.91 7.96 -8.52
CA ALA A 137 20.63 8.62 -8.76
C ALA A 137 19.56 8.17 -7.73
N SER A 138 19.53 6.89 -7.36
CA SER A 138 18.67 6.37 -6.29
C SER A 138 18.95 7.08 -4.96
N GLU A 139 20.22 7.14 -4.54
CA GLU A 139 20.64 7.82 -3.30
C GLU A 139 20.18 9.28 -3.28
N LYS A 140 20.36 10.00 -4.39
CA LYS A 140 19.88 11.38 -4.50
C LYS A 140 18.36 11.51 -4.35
N PHE A 141 17.60 10.54 -4.87
CA PHE A 141 16.15 10.52 -4.67
C PHE A 141 15.77 10.18 -3.23
N GLU A 142 16.50 9.28 -2.57
CA GLU A 142 16.30 8.94 -1.15
C GLU A 142 16.53 10.18 -0.27
N ASP A 143 17.65 10.90 -0.46
CA ASP A 143 17.95 12.15 0.27
C ASP A 143 16.84 13.20 0.10
N GLN A 144 16.30 13.32 -1.12
CA GLN A 144 15.19 14.23 -1.42
C GLN A 144 13.90 13.80 -0.74
N ALA A 145 13.61 12.49 -0.72
CA ALA A 145 12.43 11.96 -0.07
C ALA A 145 12.47 12.23 1.45
N GLU A 146 13.60 11.93 2.10
CA GLU A 146 13.81 12.17 3.53
C GLU A 146 13.66 13.65 3.86
N THR A 147 14.37 14.54 3.14
CA THR A 147 14.30 15.99 3.35
C THR A 147 12.87 16.54 3.25
N ASN A 148 12.12 16.09 2.25
CA ASN A 148 10.75 16.56 2.02
C ASN A 148 9.77 15.99 3.05
N TYR A 149 9.93 14.73 3.43
CA TYR A 149 9.10 14.08 4.44
C TYR A 149 9.31 14.70 5.83
N ASP A 150 10.56 14.91 6.26
CA ASP A 150 10.87 15.57 7.53
C ASP A 150 10.32 16.98 7.59
N SER A 151 10.48 17.74 6.50
CA SER A 151 9.93 19.08 6.40
C SER A 151 8.40 19.10 6.49
N PHE A 152 7.72 18.09 5.96
CA PHE A 152 6.28 17.91 6.11
C PHE A 152 5.91 17.52 7.55
N SER A 153 6.56 16.49 8.10
CA SER A 153 6.33 15.95 9.46
C SER A 153 6.47 17.03 10.54
N ASP A 154 7.52 17.85 10.47
CA ASP A 154 7.77 18.94 11.41
C ASP A 154 6.71 20.04 11.36
N GLN A 155 6.13 20.30 10.20
CA GLN A 155 5.06 21.28 10.05
C GLN A 155 3.72 20.76 10.56
N VAL A 156 3.47 19.46 10.42
CA VAL A 156 2.29 18.81 11.00
C VAL A 156 2.37 18.83 12.53
N LYS A 157 3.53 18.53 13.12
CA LYS A 157 3.73 18.51 14.59
C LYS A 157 3.63 19.87 15.27
N LYS A 158 3.81 20.98 14.54
CA LYS A 158 3.78 22.35 15.08
C LYS A 158 2.36 22.95 15.13
N ARG A 159 1.37 22.25 14.61
CA ARG A 159 -0.05 22.64 14.64
C ARG A 159 -0.78 21.92 15.77
#